data_AF-A0A9P5ASR3-F1
#
_entry.id   AF-A0A9P5ASR3-F1
#
_cell.length_a   1.000
_cell.length_b   1.000
_cell.length_c   1.000
_cell.angle_alpha   90.00
_cell.angle_beta   90.00
_cell.angle_gamma   90.00
#
_symmetry.space_group_name_H-M   'P 1'
#
loop_
_entity.id
_entity.type
_entity.pdbx_description
1 polymer ?
#
loop_
_entity_poly.entity_id
_entity_poly.type
_entity_poly.pdbx_seq_one_letter_code
_entity_poly.pdbx_strand_id
1 'polypeptide(L)'
;MSRAKHFGLPLVGLVFAIIAFVFSVLTITSREWAMRDNYDPDFSPQAWDKPIYTLYRSPFIICTAKKVNSTNTDSTPVHRVHCDHFKPFGHNKTSCELWNATGSDTAETIGDQRLCQQIHLAGNYAIASTVFIGVGFLTTTALVSLSLLRSISTRQHKHESDHRSNNKVMPILTLVTLAFLFVGFATAVISQFYAIMGFIVSLPNQSDFASSQGSGGSNESDENGAHGPWYQGKALNLYATLAWGFTIATGTMVRLTWRLPRWHV
;
A
#
# COMPACT_ATOMS: atom_id res chain seq x y z
N MET A 1 22.03 -15.63 -33.72
CA MET A 1 21.66 -15.06 -32.40
C MET A 1 20.27 -15.57 -32.01
N SER A 2 20.17 -16.17 -30.82
CA SER A 2 19.17 -17.19 -30.44
C SER A 2 17.75 -16.65 -30.12
N ARG A 3 16.72 -17.36 -30.62
CA ARG A 3 15.27 -17.20 -30.34
C ARG A 3 14.92 -17.10 -28.84
N ALA A 4 15.77 -17.60 -27.94
CA ALA A 4 15.56 -17.54 -26.49
C ALA A 4 15.52 -16.09 -25.94
N LYS A 5 16.25 -15.15 -26.55
CA LYS A 5 16.27 -13.74 -26.11
C LYS A 5 14.98 -12.97 -26.41
N HIS A 6 14.16 -13.44 -27.37
CA HIS A 6 12.91 -12.76 -27.75
C HIS A 6 11.72 -13.09 -26.84
N PHE A 7 11.77 -14.19 -26.09
CA PHE A 7 10.67 -14.61 -25.21
C PHE A 7 10.92 -14.38 -23.72
N GLY A 8 12.20 -14.39 -23.28
CA GLY A 8 12.53 -14.19 -21.87
C GLY A 8 12.14 -12.81 -21.34
N LEU A 9 12.46 -11.73 -22.07
CA LEU A 9 12.17 -10.36 -21.64
C LEU A 9 10.67 -10.06 -21.42
N PRO A 10 9.76 -10.40 -22.37
CA PRO A 10 8.33 -10.20 -22.17
C PRO A 10 7.77 -10.95 -20.95
N LEU A 11 8.23 -12.18 -20.73
CA LEU A 11 7.77 -13.01 -19.62
C LEU A 11 8.25 -12.46 -18.27
N VAL A 12 9.51 -12.01 -18.20
CA VAL A 12 10.06 -11.35 -17.00
C VAL A 12 9.27 -10.07 -16.68
N GLY A 13 8.94 -9.27 -17.70
CA GLY A 13 8.08 -8.09 -17.53
C GLY A 13 6.71 -8.45 -16.96
N LEU A 14 6.09 -9.54 -17.42
CA LEU A 14 4.81 -10.02 -16.88
C LEU A 14 4.92 -10.49 -15.43
N VAL A 15 6.00 -11.21 -15.08
CA VAL A 15 6.24 -11.63 -13.69
C VAL A 15 6.35 -10.43 -12.77
N PHE A 16 7.09 -9.39 -13.17
CA PHE A 16 7.15 -8.14 -12.40
C PHE A 16 5.79 -7.46 -12.30
N ALA A 17 4.97 -7.48 -13.36
CA ALA A 17 3.64 -6.89 -13.34
C ALA A 17 2.71 -7.62 -12.35
N ILE A 18 2.77 -8.95 -12.29
CA ILE A 18 2.02 -9.78 -11.34
C ILE A 18 2.44 -9.43 -9.91
N ILE A 19 3.75 -9.42 -9.65
CA ILE A 19 4.29 -9.13 -8.32
C ILE A 19 3.88 -7.71 -7.88
N ALA A 20 4.02 -6.72 -8.76
CA ALA A 20 3.61 -5.34 -8.50
C ALA A 20 2.12 -5.24 -8.12
N PHE A 21 1.25 -5.90 -8.89
CA PHE A 21 -0.20 -5.90 -8.65
C PHE A 21 -0.55 -6.60 -7.33
N VAL A 22 0.02 -7.78 -7.06
CA VAL A 22 -0.22 -8.52 -5.81
C VAL A 22 0.20 -7.68 -4.61
N PHE A 23 1.40 -7.10 -4.62
CA PHE A 23 1.85 -6.26 -3.51
C PHE A 23 1.05 -4.97 -3.38
N SER A 24 0.56 -4.39 -4.47
CA SER A 24 -0.32 -3.23 -4.42
C SER A 24 -1.66 -3.56 -3.72
N VAL A 25 -2.28 -4.70 -4.04
CA VAL A 25 -3.49 -5.19 -3.37
C VAL A 25 -3.21 -5.55 -1.90
N LEU A 26 -2.11 -6.23 -1.61
CA LEU A 26 -1.72 -6.55 -0.23
C LEU A 26 -1.46 -5.30 0.60
N THR A 27 -0.87 -4.26 0.00
CA THR A 27 -0.64 -2.98 0.67
C THR A 27 -1.97 -2.40 1.09
N ILE A 28 -2.91 -2.18 0.16
CA ILE A 28 -4.15 -1.47 0.44
C ILE A 28 -5.11 -2.23 1.36
N THR A 29 -5.11 -3.56 1.31
CA THR A 29 -5.99 -4.39 2.14
C THR A 29 -5.41 -4.71 3.52
N SER A 30 -4.13 -4.42 3.75
CA SER A 30 -3.49 -4.71 5.03
C SER A 30 -3.81 -3.67 6.10
N ARG A 31 -3.95 -4.15 7.33
CA ARG A 31 -4.00 -3.32 8.55
C ARG A 31 -2.61 -2.85 9.00
N GLU A 32 -1.56 -3.46 8.48
CA GLU A 32 -0.17 -3.31 8.95
C GLU A 32 0.54 -2.12 8.30
N TRP A 33 -0.13 -0.97 8.16
CA TRP A 33 0.53 0.25 7.66
C TRP A 33 1.35 0.90 8.78
N ALA A 34 0.75 1.00 9.96
CA ALA A 34 1.42 1.40 11.17
C ALA A 34 1.09 0.43 12.31
N MET A 35 2.07 0.24 13.19
CA MET A 35 1.99 -0.64 14.34
C MET A 35 2.38 0.13 15.60
N ARG A 36 1.77 -0.22 16.73
CA ARG A 36 2.17 0.25 18.05
C ARG A 36 2.11 -0.89 19.04
N ASP A 37 3.23 -1.14 19.70
CA ASP A 37 3.35 -2.14 20.75
C ASP A 37 2.98 -1.53 22.10
N ASN A 38 2.18 -2.27 22.88
CA ASN A 38 1.71 -1.85 24.20
C ASN A 38 2.23 -2.85 25.23
N TYR A 39 2.72 -2.32 26.34
CA TYR A 39 3.45 -3.05 27.37
C TYR A 39 2.71 -3.00 28.69
N ASP A 40 3.17 -3.79 29.66
CA ASP A 40 2.60 -3.78 31.00
C ASP A 40 2.87 -2.43 31.69
N PRO A 41 1.85 -1.77 32.26
CA PRO A 41 2.06 -0.57 33.05
C PRO A 41 2.96 -0.80 34.28
N ASP A 42 3.05 -2.04 34.78
CA ASP A 42 3.86 -2.35 35.97
C ASP A 42 5.37 -2.36 35.68
N PHE A 43 5.77 -2.42 34.41
CA PHE A 43 7.17 -2.39 34.00
C PHE A 43 7.61 -0.99 33.52
N SER A 44 8.80 -0.57 33.94
CA SER A 44 9.43 0.64 33.42
C SER A 44 9.83 0.45 31.94
N PRO A 45 9.96 1.53 31.16
CA PRO A 45 10.36 1.45 29.74
C PRO A 45 11.66 0.69 29.49
N GLN A 46 12.55 0.64 30.47
CA GLN A 46 13.83 -0.08 30.40
C GLN A 46 13.67 -1.60 30.55
N ALA A 47 12.53 -2.06 31.10
CA ALA A 47 12.18 -3.45 31.31
C ALA A 47 11.13 -3.97 30.31
N TRP A 48 10.76 -3.18 29.29
CA TRP A 48 9.86 -3.59 28.23
C TRP A 48 10.57 -4.59 27.28
N ASP A 49 10.35 -5.88 27.50
CA ASP A 49 10.88 -6.96 26.65
C ASP A 49 9.83 -7.51 25.67
N LYS A 50 8.58 -7.71 26.14
CA LYS A 50 7.51 -8.28 25.32
C LYS A 50 6.22 -7.45 25.41
N PRO A 51 5.61 -7.10 24.26
CA PRO A 51 4.33 -6.42 24.28
C PRO A 51 3.21 -7.36 24.73
N ILE A 52 2.25 -6.82 25.48
CA ILE A 52 1.01 -7.51 25.83
C ILE A 52 0.12 -7.61 24.59
N TYR A 53 0.07 -6.55 23.79
CA TYR A 53 -0.65 -6.51 22.52
C TYR A 53 -0.10 -5.45 21.57
N THR A 54 -0.33 -5.65 20.28
CA THR A 54 0.02 -4.71 19.21
C THR A 54 -1.25 -4.14 18.59
N LEU A 55 -1.31 -2.82 18.46
CA LEU A 55 -2.35 -2.10 17.73
C LEU A 55 -1.89 -1.83 16.31
N TYR A 56 -2.86 -1.77 15.40
CA TYR A 56 -2.62 -1.58 13.97
C TYR A 56 -3.49 -0.46 13.44
N ARG A 57 -2.96 0.32 12.50
CA ARG A 57 -3.70 1.35 11.77
C ARG A 57 -3.34 1.31 10.30
N SER A 58 -4.36 1.52 9.47
CA SER A 58 -4.27 1.77 8.03
C SER A 58 -5.38 2.72 7.59
N PRO A 59 -5.36 3.23 6.34
CA PRO A 59 -6.37 4.17 5.87
C PRO A 59 -7.81 3.65 5.93
N PHE A 60 -8.00 2.33 6.01
CA PHE A 60 -9.32 1.70 6.01
C PHE A 60 -9.55 0.75 7.19
N ILE A 61 -8.57 0.55 8.06
CA ILE A 61 -8.66 -0.38 9.19
C ILE A 61 -8.03 0.26 10.42
N ILE A 62 -8.77 0.32 11.51
CA ILE A 62 -8.24 0.72 12.81
C ILE A 62 -8.49 -0.41 13.78
N CYS A 63 -7.43 -0.81 14.49
CA CYS A 63 -7.51 -1.80 15.53
C CYS A 63 -7.42 -1.16 16.90
N THR A 64 -8.36 -1.53 17.77
CA THR A 64 -8.57 -1.02 19.13
C THR A 64 -8.45 -2.18 20.12
N ALA A 65 -7.99 -1.92 21.34
CA ALA A 65 -7.91 -2.95 22.38
C ALA A 65 -9.10 -2.86 23.32
N LYS A 66 -9.83 -3.96 23.51
CA LYS A 66 -10.90 -4.06 24.51
C LYS A 66 -10.43 -4.94 25.67
N LYS A 67 -10.55 -4.41 26.89
CA LYS A 67 -10.34 -5.20 28.11
C LYS A 67 -11.43 -6.28 28.17
N VAL A 68 -11.02 -7.54 28.21
CA VAL A 68 -11.94 -8.65 28.45
C VAL A 68 -11.93 -8.89 29.95
N ASN A 69 -13.08 -8.73 30.61
CA ASN A 69 -13.21 -9.03 32.04
C ASN A 69 -12.79 -10.48 32.27
N SER A 70 -11.64 -10.67 32.88
CA SER A 70 -11.22 -11.97 33.37
C SER A 70 -12.08 -12.31 34.58
N THR A 71 -12.57 -13.54 34.66
CA THR A 71 -13.30 -14.03 35.84
C THR A 71 -12.39 -14.22 37.05
N ASN A 72 -11.06 -14.11 36.89
CA ASN A 72 -10.07 -14.13 37.97
C ASN A 72 -9.52 -12.72 38.23
N THR A 73 -9.72 -12.23 39.45
CA THR A 73 -9.23 -10.92 39.92
C THR A 73 -7.70 -10.81 40.04
N ASP A 74 -6.98 -11.94 40.09
CA ASP A 74 -5.51 -11.99 40.20
C ASP A 74 -4.78 -12.23 38.86
N SER A 75 -5.52 -12.35 37.75
CA SER A 75 -4.90 -12.55 36.43
C SER A 75 -4.66 -11.21 35.73
N THR A 76 -3.48 -11.08 35.11
CA THR A 76 -3.16 -9.98 34.19
C THR A 76 -4.30 -9.71 33.22
N PRO A 77 -4.73 -8.45 33.00
CA PRO A 77 -5.87 -8.14 32.17
C PRO A 77 -5.66 -8.67 30.75
N VAL A 78 -6.59 -9.51 30.28
CA VAL A 78 -6.53 -10.04 28.91
C VAL A 78 -7.12 -9.02 27.97
N HIS A 79 -6.27 -8.50 27.07
CA HIS A 79 -6.70 -7.57 26.02
C HIS A 79 -7.04 -8.33 24.74
N ARG A 80 -8.20 -8.03 24.15
CA ARG A 80 -8.55 -8.52 22.81
C ARG A 80 -8.49 -7.36 21.83
N VAL A 81 -7.66 -7.51 20.80
CA VAL A 81 -7.58 -6.54 19.70
C VAL A 81 -8.74 -6.77 18.74
N HIS A 82 -9.57 -5.74 18.56
CA HIS A 82 -10.67 -5.70 17.60
C HIS A 82 -10.29 -4.76 16.46
N CYS A 83 -10.62 -5.10 15.21
CA CYS A 83 -10.29 -4.26 14.07
C CYS A 83 -11.57 -3.88 13.31
N ASP A 84 -11.83 -2.59 13.21
CA ASP A 84 -12.96 -2.03 12.50
C ASP A 84 -12.55 -1.64 11.07
N HIS A 85 -13.43 -1.93 10.12
CA HIS A 85 -13.23 -1.61 8.71
C HIS A 85 -14.06 -0.39 8.32
N PHE A 86 -13.37 0.58 7.72
CA PHE A 86 -13.94 1.86 7.36
C PHE A 86 -14.07 2.00 5.85
N LYS A 87 -15.04 2.80 5.43
CA LYS A 87 -15.23 3.15 4.03
C LYS A 87 -14.20 4.22 3.62
N PRO A 88 -13.83 4.27 2.33
CA PRO A 88 -12.93 5.30 1.82
C PRO A 88 -13.55 6.71 1.81
N PHE A 89 -14.88 6.80 1.91
CA PHE A 89 -15.60 8.07 1.97
C PHE A 89 -16.91 7.91 2.74
N GLY A 90 -17.43 9.05 3.20
CA GLY A 90 -18.70 9.16 3.91
C GLY A 90 -18.54 9.71 5.32
N HIS A 91 -19.57 10.40 5.80
CA HIS A 91 -19.62 10.93 7.15
C HIS A 91 -19.90 9.81 8.17
N ASN A 92 -19.18 9.78 9.29
CA ASN A 92 -19.25 8.76 10.33
C ASN A 92 -18.97 7.33 9.82
N LYS A 93 -18.10 7.22 8.81
CA LYS A 93 -17.79 5.96 8.12
C LYS A 93 -16.31 5.81 7.78
N THR A 94 -15.47 6.78 8.13
CA THR A 94 -14.07 6.79 7.73
C THR A 94 -13.13 6.58 8.92
N SER A 95 -11.90 6.15 8.62
CA SER A 95 -10.88 5.87 9.64
C SER A 95 -10.39 7.12 10.37
N CYS A 96 -10.55 8.32 9.80
CA CYS A 96 -10.23 9.57 10.49
C CYS A 96 -11.30 10.61 10.24
N GLU A 97 -11.84 11.16 11.32
CA GLU A 97 -12.89 12.15 11.32
C GLU A 97 -12.54 13.34 12.19
N LEU A 98 -13.02 14.50 11.77
CA LEU A 98 -12.88 15.73 12.52
C LEU A 98 -13.83 15.70 13.71
N TRP A 99 -13.40 16.28 14.83
CA TRP A 99 -14.27 16.50 15.98
C TRP A 99 -15.62 17.13 15.65
N ASN A 100 -15.58 18.17 14.81
CA ASN A 100 -16.77 18.89 14.38
C ASN A 100 -17.73 18.02 13.55
N ALA A 101 -17.26 16.89 13.03
CA ALA A 101 -18.07 15.93 12.31
C ALA A 101 -18.70 14.88 13.25
N THR A 102 -18.01 14.47 14.32
CA THR A 102 -18.46 13.39 15.21
C THR A 102 -19.22 13.89 16.45
N GLY A 103 -18.97 15.12 16.90
CA GLY A 103 -19.63 15.73 18.07
C GLY A 103 -19.39 14.98 19.39
N SER A 104 -18.35 14.14 19.46
CA SER A 104 -17.96 13.32 20.60
C SER A 104 -16.45 13.32 20.74
N ASP A 105 -15.94 13.38 21.97
CA ASP A 105 -14.52 13.46 22.30
C ASP A 105 -13.79 12.12 22.34
N THR A 106 -14.54 11.03 22.27
CA THR A 106 -14.09 9.72 22.81
C THR A 106 -13.74 8.69 21.75
N ALA A 107 -13.83 9.04 20.46
CA ALA A 107 -13.63 8.07 19.38
C ALA A 107 -12.17 8.02 18.91
N GLU A 108 -11.59 6.81 18.86
CA GLU A 108 -10.24 6.56 18.36
C GLU A 108 -10.02 6.94 16.88
N THR A 109 -11.09 7.30 16.18
CA THR A 109 -11.14 7.80 14.80
C THR A 109 -10.99 9.32 14.72
N ILE A 110 -10.87 10.03 15.84
CA ILE A 110 -10.78 11.49 15.84
C ILE A 110 -9.35 11.94 15.59
N GLY A 111 -9.20 12.86 14.64
CA GLY A 111 -7.93 13.53 14.38
C GLY A 111 -8.10 15.01 14.11
N ASP A 112 -7.00 15.75 14.14
CA ASP A 112 -6.98 17.11 13.63
C ASP A 112 -7.17 17.12 12.10
N GLN A 113 -7.48 18.28 11.54
CA GLN A 113 -7.75 18.41 10.11
C GLN A 113 -6.57 17.94 9.25
N ARG A 114 -5.35 18.20 9.71
CA ARG A 114 -4.12 17.84 8.99
C ARG A 114 -3.92 16.32 8.97
N LEU A 115 -4.04 15.65 10.11
CA LEU A 115 -3.89 14.20 10.25
C LEU A 115 -4.94 13.49 9.40
N CYS A 116 -6.21 13.86 9.54
CA CYS A 116 -7.27 13.22 8.76
C CYS A 116 -7.07 13.43 7.26
N GLN A 117 -6.73 14.64 6.83
CA GLN A 117 -6.45 14.89 5.42
C GLN A 117 -5.29 14.02 4.90
N GLN A 118 -4.22 13.85 5.67
CA GLN A 118 -3.09 12.98 5.30
C GLN A 118 -3.51 11.51 5.17
N ILE A 119 -4.28 10.99 6.14
CA ILE A 119 -4.77 9.60 6.12
C ILE A 119 -5.70 9.37 4.92
N HIS A 120 -6.63 10.29 4.65
CA HIS A 120 -7.54 10.23 3.52
C HIS A 120 -6.81 10.29 2.18
N LEU A 121 -5.83 11.18 2.05
CA LEU A 121 -4.99 11.25 0.85
C LEU A 121 -4.20 9.96 0.67
N ALA A 122 -3.59 9.44 1.73
CA ALA A 122 -2.85 8.17 1.66
C ALA A 122 -3.73 7.03 1.13
N GLY A 123 -4.94 6.86 1.69
CA GLY A 123 -5.91 5.86 1.25
C GLY A 123 -6.35 6.04 -0.20
N ASN A 124 -6.75 7.26 -0.59
CA ASN A 124 -7.23 7.53 -1.94
C ASN A 124 -6.14 7.32 -3.00
N TYR A 125 -4.91 7.77 -2.73
CA TYR A 125 -3.78 7.51 -3.63
C TYR A 125 -3.41 6.02 -3.68
N ALA A 126 -3.61 5.26 -2.59
CA ALA A 126 -3.42 3.81 -2.60
C ALA A 126 -4.44 3.12 -3.52
N ILE A 127 -5.71 3.53 -3.45
CA ILE A 127 -6.78 3.02 -4.33
C ILE A 127 -6.42 3.33 -5.78
N ALA A 128 -6.11 4.59 -6.08
CA ALA A 128 -5.74 5.03 -7.42
C ALA A 128 -4.55 4.22 -7.94
N SER A 129 -3.48 4.09 -7.15
CA SER A 129 -2.30 3.32 -7.50
C SER A 129 -2.65 1.87 -7.86
N THR A 130 -3.45 1.20 -7.02
CA THR A 130 -3.87 -0.19 -7.26
C THR A 130 -4.64 -0.33 -8.57
N VAL A 131 -5.52 0.61 -8.89
CA VAL A 131 -6.27 0.64 -10.15
C VAL A 131 -5.32 0.82 -11.33
N PHE A 132 -4.44 1.82 -11.29
CA PHE A 132 -3.52 2.11 -12.40
C PHE A 132 -2.50 0.98 -12.62
N ILE A 133 -1.94 0.40 -11.55
CA ILE A 133 -1.07 -0.79 -11.62
C ILE A 133 -1.86 -1.98 -12.17
N GLY A 134 -3.11 -2.18 -11.74
CA GLY A 134 -3.98 -3.25 -12.24
C GLY A 134 -4.26 -3.15 -13.74
N VAL A 135 -4.57 -1.95 -14.25
CA VAL A 135 -4.71 -1.72 -15.71
C VAL A 135 -3.36 -1.93 -16.43
N GLY A 136 -2.25 -1.48 -15.85
CA GLY A 136 -0.90 -1.75 -16.35
C GLY A 136 -0.59 -3.24 -16.45
N PHE A 137 -1.00 -4.03 -15.46
CA PHE A 137 -0.88 -5.48 -15.46
C PHE A 137 -1.71 -6.14 -16.57
N LEU A 138 -2.99 -5.75 -16.71
CA LEU A 138 -3.87 -6.29 -17.76
C LEU A 138 -3.35 -5.97 -19.17
N THR A 139 -2.90 -4.74 -19.39
CA THR A 139 -2.34 -4.31 -20.68
C THR A 139 -0.99 -4.98 -20.98
N THR A 140 -0.14 -5.19 -19.97
CA THR A 140 1.09 -5.99 -20.10
C THR A 140 0.77 -7.44 -20.47
N THR A 141 -0.25 -8.04 -19.85
CA THR A 141 -0.72 -9.40 -20.18
C THR A 141 -1.22 -9.48 -21.63
N ALA A 142 -1.95 -8.47 -22.09
CA ALA A 142 -2.39 -8.37 -23.48
C ALA A 142 -1.21 -8.24 -24.45
N LEU A 143 -0.19 -7.43 -24.13
CA LEU A 143 1.03 -7.28 -24.93
C LEU A 143 1.78 -8.62 -25.08
N VAL A 144 1.95 -9.36 -23.99
CA VAL A 144 2.60 -10.68 -24.00
C VAL A 144 1.80 -11.69 -24.80
N SER A 145 0.49 -11.76 -24.58
CA SER A 145 -0.42 -12.67 -25.31
C SER A 145 -0.42 -12.41 -26.81
N LEU A 146 -0.54 -11.14 -27.23
CA LEU A 146 -0.51 -10.76 -28.65
C LEU A 146 0.86 -11.05 -29.29
N SER A 147 1.95 -10.92 -28.52
CA SER A 147 3.31 -11.25 -29.00
C SER A 147 3.48 -12.76 -29.20
N LEU A 148 2.94 -13.57 -28.29
CA LEU A 148 2.89 -15.03 -28.42
C LEU A 148 2.07 -15.46 -29.64
N LEU A 149 0.85 -14.93 -29.79
CA LEU A 149 -0.05 -15.24 -30.91
C LEU A 149 0.58 -14.90 -32.26
N ARG A 150 1.22 -13.73 -32.40
CA ARG A 150 1.94 -13.37 -33.62
C ARG A 150 3.11 -14.30 -33.91
N SER A 151 3.83 -14.75 -32.90
CA SER A 151 4.93 -15.70 -33.10
C SER A 151 4.45 -17.08 -33.57
N ILE A 152 3.27 -17.52 -33.13
CA ILE A 152 2.66 -18.77 -33.59
C ILE A 152 2.17 -18.62 -35.03
N SER A 153 1.42 -17.55 -35.33
CA SER A 153 0.87 -17.28 -36.67
C SER A 153 1.97 -17.13 -37.74
N THR A 154 3.06 -16.41 -37.44
CA THR A 154 4.20 -16.27 -38.37
C THR A 154 4.96 -17.57 -38.60
N ARG A 155 4.85 -18.58 -37.72
CA ARG A 155 5.39 -19.92 -37.97
C ARG A 155 4.53 -20.74 -38.93
N GLN A 156 3.21 -20.52 -38.95
CA GLN A 156 2.28 -21.21 -39.85
C GLN A 156 2.28 -20.61 -41.26
N HIS A 157 2.36 -19.28 -41.39
CA HIS A 157 2.27 -18.59 -42.69
C HIS A 157 3.60 -18.41 -43.43
N LYS A 158 4.60 -19.28 -43.21
CA LYS A 158 5.88 -19.19 -43.92
C LYS A 158 5.81 -19.52 -45.42
N HIS A 159 4.60 -19.67 -45.99
CA HIS A 159 4.39 -20.06 -47.38
C HIS A 159 3.60 -19.06 -48.25
N GLU A 160 3.21 -17.89 -47.73
CA GLU A 160 2.55 -16.89 -48.60
C GLU A 160 2.87 -15.45 -48.20
N SER A 161 3.23 -14.69 -49.22
CA SER A 161 3.93 -13.41 -49.20
C SER A 161 3.12 -12.22 -48.67
N ASP A 162 3.87 -11.24 -48.14
CA ASP A 162 3.66 -9.80 -48.34
C ASP A 162 2.29 -9.15 -48.10
N HIS A 163 1.73 -9.36 -46.90
CA HIS A 163 0.90 -8.33 -46.30
C HIS A 163 1.55 -7.75 -45.05
N ARG A 164 2.36 -6.71 -45.27
CA ARG A 164 2.90 -5.78 -44.27
C ARG A 164 1.73 -5.02 -43.61
N SER A 165 1.01 -5.71 -42.73
CA SER A 165 -0.01 -5.12 -41.87
C SER A 165 0.64 -4.01 -41.04
N ASN A 166 0.26 -2.77 -41.34
CA ASN A 166 0.68 -1.54 -40.68
C ASN A 166 0.08 -1.48 -39.25
N ASN A 167 0.58 -2.34 -38.37
CA ASN A 167 -0.12 -2.68 -37.15
C ASN A 167 0.19 -1.67 -36.02
N LYS A 168 -0.47 -0.51 -36.08
CA LYS A 168 -0.36 0.62 -35.12
C LYS A 168 -0.83 0.27 -33.70
N VAL A 169 -1.54 -0.84 -33.51
CA VAL A 169 -2.14 -1.23 -32.22
C VAL A 169 -1.09 -1.50 -31.15
N MET A 170 -0.02 -2.24 -31.48
CA MET A 170 1.04 -2.61 -30.54
C MET A 170 1.76 -1.41 -29.91
N PRO A 171 2.26 -0.44 -30.70
CA PRO A 171 2.93 0.72 -30.13
C PRO A 171 1.99 1.60 -29.29
N ILE A 172 0.72 1.73 -29.68
CA ILE A 172 -0.28 2.48 -28.89
C ILE A 172 -0.53 1.76 -27.55
N LEU A 173 -0.74 0.45 -27.56
CA LEU A 173 -0.92 -0.33 -26.33
C LEU A 173 0.30 -0.25 -25.41
N THR A 174 1.50 -0.22 -25.97
CA THR A 174 2.76 -0.01 -25.22
C THR A 174 2.77 1.36 -24.54
N LEU A 175 2.40 2.43 -25.27
CA LEU A 175 2.32 3.78 -24.72
C LEU A 175 1.30 3.87 -23.58
N VAL A 176 0.11 3.31 -23.78
CA VAL A 176 -0.95 3.23 -22.76
C VAL A 176 -0.43 2.49 -21.53
N THR A 177 0.15 1.31 -21.70
CA THR A 177 0.72 0.51 -20.60
C THR A 177 1.72 1.33 -19.79
N LEU A 178 2.65 2.02 -20.43
CA LEU A 178 3.64 2.86 -19.76
C LEU A 178 3.01 4.04 -19.02
N ALA A 179 2.00 4.69 -19.60
CA ALA A 179 1.29 5.79 -18.95
C ALA A 179 0.58 5.32 -17.67
N PHE A 180 -0.14 4.19 -17.74
CA PHE A 180 -0.82 3.61 -16.57
C PHE A 180 0.18 3.17 -15.49
N LEU A 181 1.28 2.49 -15.86
CA LEU A 181 2.32 2.12 -14.91
C LEU A 181 2.99 3.34 -14.26
N PHE A 182 3.24 4.41 -15.02
CA PHE A 182 3.82 5.64 -14.48
C PHE A 182 2.89 6.33 -13.48
N VAL A 183 1.61 6.50 -13.82
CA VAL A 183 0.63 7.10 -12.90
C VAL A 183 0.45 6.21 -11.66
N GLY A 184 0.40 4.89 -11.84
CA GLY A 184 0.33 3.93 -10.73
C GLY A 184 1.53 4.00 -9.79
N PHE A 185 2.73 4.12 -10.35
CA PHE A 185 3.97 4.34 -9.60
C PHE A 185 3.93 5.66 -8.82
N ALA A 186 3.62 6.78 -9.48
CA ALA A 186 3.62 8.09 -8.84
C ALA A 186 2.62 8.16 -7.68
N THR A 187 1.41 7.63 -7.90
CA THR A 187 0.37 7.56 -6.86
C THR A 187 0.75 6.61 -5.72
N ALA A 188 1.46 5.51 -5.98
CA ALA A 188 1.97 4.64 -4.91
C ALA A 188 2.95 5.37 -4.00
N VAL A 189 3.91 6.08 -4.57
CA VAL A 189 4.92 6.84 -3.82
C VAL A 189 4.27 7.95 -3.00
N ILE A 190 3.33 8.69 -3.60
CA ILE A 190 2.58 9.74 -2.90
C ILE A 190 1.74 9.14 -1.75
N SER A 191 1.09 8.00 -1.98
CA SER A 191 0.34 7.29 -0.93
C SER A 191 1.23 6.90 0.24
N GLN A 192 2.39 6.28 -0.04
CA GLN A 192 3.35 5.88 0.99
C GLN A 192 3.87 7.09 1.77
N PHE A 193 4.19 8.19 1.09
CA PHE A 193 4.62 9.42 1.74
C PHE A 193 3.56 9.98 2.70
N TYR A 194 2.32 10.14 2.24
CA TYR A 194 1.23 10.66 3.08
C TYR A 194 0.90 9.73 4.23
N ALA A 195 1.03 8.42 4.06
CA ALA A 195 0.85 7.47 5.14
C ALA A 195 1.96 7.55 6.20
N ILE A 196 3.22 7.73 5.80
CA ILE A 196 4.29 7.96 6.77
C ILE A 196 4.02 9.27 7.53
N MET A 197 3.65 10.33 6.82
CA MET A 197 3.34 11.61 7.46
C MET A 197 2.15 11.49 8.42
N GLY A 198 1.05 10.84 8.00
CA GLY A 198 -0.16 10.67 8.77
C GLY A 198 -0.02 9.70 9.95
N PHE A 199 0.55 8.52 9.73
CA PHE A 199 0.57 7.47 10.74
C PHE A 199 1.81 7.44 11.63
N ILE A 200 2.86 8.19 11.27
CA ILE A 200 4.12 8.15 12.01
C ILE A 200 4.52 9.54 12.50
N VAL A 201 4.44 10.57 11.65
CA VAL A 201 5.02 11.87 11.98
C VAL A 201 4.02 12.80 12.66
N SER A 202 2.77 12.82 12.22
CA SER A 202 1.77 13.81 12.67
C SER A 202 0.94 13.38 13.86
N LEU A 203 1.16 12.18 14.41
CA LEU A 203 0.48 11.76 15.63
C LEU A 203 1.03 12.51 16.86
N PRO A 204 0.16 13.02 17.74
CA PRO A 204 0.55 13.76 18.95
C PRO A 204 1.55 12.98 19.82
N ASN A 205 1.32 11.68 19.97
CA ASN A 205 2.11 10.81 20.83
C ASN A 205 3.58 10.74 20.39
N GLN A 206 3.89 10.99 19.11
CA GLN A 206 5.25 10.79 18.59
C GLN A 206 6.18 11.93 18.98
N SER A 207 5.68 13.16 19.04
CA SER A 207 6.46 14.28 19.57
C SER A 207 6.67 14.14 21.08
N ASP A 208 5.68 13.60 21.78
CA ASP A 208 5.75 13.44 23.24
C ASP A 208 6.68 12.28 23.62
N PHE A 209 6.66 11.17 22.88
CA PHE A 209 7.63 10.08 23.04
C PHE A 209 9.06 10.45 22.59
N ALA A 210 9.22 11.38 21.65
CA ALA A 210 10.54 11.85 21.23
C ALA A 210 11.15 12.87 22.20
N SER A 211 10.31 13.60 22.94
CA SER A 211 10.73 14.67 23.87
C SER A 211 10.80 14.20 25.33
N SER A 212 9.91 13.29 25.74
CA SER A 212 10.06 12.52 26.97
C SER A 212 10.99 11.35 26.69
N GLN A 213 11.94 11.05 27.57
CA GLN A 213 12.89 9.93 27.39
C GLN A 213 12.20 8.56 27.58
N GLY A 214 11.13 8.28 26.84
CA GLY A 214 10.28 7.11 27.02
C GLY A 214 9.34 7.18 28.22
N SER A 215 9.27 8.30 28.95
CA SER A 215 8.27 8.47 30.01
C SER A 215 6.98 9.00 29.39
N GLY A 216 6.09 8.11 28.96
CA GLY A 216 4.75 8.47 28.52
C GLY A 216 4.17 9.55 29.43
N GLY A 217 3.84 10.72 28.87
CA GLY A 217 3.32 11.85 29.63
C GLY A 217 2.10 11.40 30.44
N SER A 218 2.03 11.85 31.69
CA SER A 218 1.13 11.33 32.75
C SER A 218 -0.34 11.20 32.35
N ASN A 219 -0.84 12.00 31.42
CA ASN A 219 -2.25 11.96 31.02
C ASN A 219 -2.55 10.88 29.98
N GLU A 220 -1.57 10.49 29.16
CA GLU A 220 -1.77 9.53 28.07
C GLU A 220 -1.48 8.08 28.51
N SER A 221 -0.57 7.89 29.48
CA SER A 221 -0.44 6.60 30.17
C SER A 221 -1.72 6.19 30.90
N ASP A 222 -2.50 7.17 31.38
CA ASP A 222 -3.75 6.94 32.10
C ASP A 222 -4.91 6.57 31.15
N GLU A 223 -4.91 7.07 29.91
CA GLU A 223 -5.96 6.79 28.90
C GLU A 223 -5.63 5.60 27.97
N ASN A 224 -4.37 5.49 27.51
CA ASN A 224 -3.95 4.55 26.48
C ASN A 224 -2.93 3.49 26.96
N GLY A 225 -2.53 3.55 28.24
CA GLY A 225 -1.60 2.61 28.87
C GLY A 225 -0.12 2.86 28.52
N ALA A 226 0.75 2.01 29.07
CA ALA A 226 2.17 2.00 28.73
C ALA A 226 2.38 1.48 27.30
N HIS A 227 2.90 2.31 26.40
CA HIS A 227 3.06 1.93 24.99
C HIS A 227 4.34 2.49 24.37
N GLY A 228 4.78 1.90 23.27
CA GLY A 228 5.85 2.45 22.43
C GLY A 228 5.35 3.49 21.43
N PRO A 229 6.26 4.09 20.63
CA PRO A 229 5.89 4.94 19.50
C PRO A 229 5.20 4.13 18.39
N TRP A 230 4.47 4.83 17.51
CA TRP A 230 4.02 4.22 16.25
C TRP A 230 5.22 3.99 15.32
N TYR A 231 5.24 2.87 14.61
CA TYR A 231 6.28 2.61 13.62
C TYR A 231 5.70 1.98 12.36
N GLN A 232 6.46 2.04 11.26
CA GLN A 232 6.01 1.57 9.96
C GLN A 232 5.83 0.05 9.99
N GLY A 233 4.62 -0.41 9.66
CA GLY A 233 4.35 -1.83 9.51
C GLY A 233 4.79 -2.38 8.16
N LYS A 234 4.60 -3.69 7.95
CA LYS A 234 5.03 -4.37 6.73
C LYS A 234 4.35 -3.85 5.47
N ALA A 235 3.09 -3.42 5.56
CA ALA A 235 2.37 -2.91 4.40
C ALA A 235 3.01 -1.63 3.87
N LEU A 236 3.37 -0.72 4.77
CA LEU A 236 3.93 0.57 4.40
C LEU A 236 5.42 0.49 4.04
N ASN A 237 6.20 -0.32 4.77
CA ASN A 237 7.63 -0.41 4.54
C ASN A 237 7.99 -1.37 3.40
N LEU A 238 7.41 -2.58 3.40
CA LEU A 238 7.78 -3.65 2.46
C LEU A 238 6.82 -3.70 1.26
N TYR A 239 5.52 -3.86 1.49
CA TYR A 239 4.58 -4.15 0.39
C TYR A 239 4.45 -2.96 -0.55
N ALA A 240 4.30 -1.73 -0.02
CA ALA A 240 4.23 -0.52 -0.83
C ALA A 240 5.49 -0.36 -1.69
N THR A 241 6.66 -0.55 -1.08
CA THR A 241 7.97 -0.45 -1.74
C THR A 241 8.14 -1.47 -2.86
N LEU A 242 7.76 -2.72 -2.62
CA LEU A 242 7.78 -3.76 -3.65
C LEU A 242 6.77 -3.45 -4.77
N ALA A 243 5.57 -2.97 -4.43
CA ALA A 243 4.54 -2.63 -5.41
C ALA A 243 5.04 -1.58 -6.42
N TRP A 244 5.55 -0.44 -5.94
CA TRP A 244 6.03 0.61 -6.85
C TRP A 244 7.37 0.24 -7.49
N GLY A 245 8.26 -0.47 -6.79
CA GLY A 245 9.54 -0.94 -7.33
C GLY A 245 9.38 -1.90 -8.51
N PHE A 246 8.51 -2.90 -8.37
CA PHE A 246 8.20 -3.82 -9.47
C PHE A 246 7.36 -3.17 -10.57
N THR A 247 6.61 -2.11 -10.27
CA THR A 247 5.94 -1.30 -11.30
C THR A 247 6.96 -0.61 -12.22
N ILE A 248 8.03 -0.02 -11.66
CA ILE A 248 9.14 0.54 -12.43
C ILE A 248 9.79 -0.56 -13.27
N ALA A 249 10.15 -1.69 -12.66
CA ALA A 249 10.81 -2.80 -13.35
C ALA A 249 9.96 -3.31 -14.54
N THR A 250 8.64 -3.40 -14.35
CA THR A 250 7.68 -3.73 -15.41
C THR A 250 7.73 -2.71 -16.53
N GLY A 251 7.64 -1.41 -16.20
CA GLY A 251 7.70 -0.33 -17.19
C GLY A 251 9.00 -0.35 -18.00
N THR A 252 10.14 -0.58 -17.34
CA THR A 252 11.44 -0.75 -18.01
C THR A 252 11.42 -1.94 -18.96
N MET A 253 10.92 -3.10 -18.53
CA MET A 253 10.84 -4.29 -19.39
C MET A 253 9.90 -4.09 -20.59
N VAL A 254 8.74 -3.45 -20.37
CA VAL A 254 7.80 -3.10 -21.45
C VAL A 254 8.48 -2.19 -22.47
N ARG A 255 9.20 -1.16 -22.02
CA ARG A 255 9.92 -0.22 -22.88
C ARG A 255 11.04 -0.87 -23.68
N LEU A 256 11.78 -1.81 -23.08
CA LEU A 256 12.87 -2.54 -23.74
C LEU A 256 12.36 -3.57 -24.76
N THR A 257 11.18 -4.14 -24.50
CA THR A 257 10.61 -5.22 -25.30
C THR A 257 9.84 -4.71 -26.52
N TRP A 258 9.02 -3.67 -26.34
CA TRP A 258 8.12 -3.17 -27.38
C TRP A 258 8.46 -1.74 -27.82
N ARG A 259 8.27 -1.48 -29.12
CA ARG A 259 8.55 -0.17 -29.73
C ARG A 259 7.42 0.82 -29.43
N LEU A 260 7.79 2.07 -29.19
CA LEU A 260 6.85 3.19 -29.11
C LEU A 260 6.37 3.65 -30.49
N PRO A 261 5.22 4.38 -30.56
CA PRO A 261 4.74 4.95 -31.81
C PRO A 261 5.75 5.95 -32.37
N ARG A 262 5.96 5.89 -33.68
CA ARG A 262 6.77 6.89 -34.40
C ARG A 262 5.86 8.01 -34.86
N TRP A 263 5.95 9.15 -34.19
CA TRP A 263 5.31 10.38 -34.63
C TRP A 263 6.13 10.97 -35.77
N HIS A 264 5.50 11.23 -36.92
CA HIS A 264 6.11 12.07 -37.94
C HIS A 264 5.70 13.50 -37.57
N VAL A 265 6.71 14.31 -37.21
CA VAL A 265 6.57 15.74 -36.93
C VAL A 265 7.02 16.49 -38.17
#